data_AF-W9Y894-F1
#
_entry.id   AF-W9Y894-F1
#
_cell.length_a   1.000
_cell.length_b   1.000
_cell.length_c   1.000
_cell.angle_alpha   90.00
_cell.angle_beta   90.00
_cell.angle_gamma   90.00
#
_symmetry.space_group_name_H-M   'P 1'
#
loop_
_entity.id
_entity.type
_entity.pdbx_description
1 polymer ?
#
loop_
_entity_poly.entity_id
_entity_poly.type
_entity_poly.pdbx_seq_one_letter_code
_entity_poly.pdbx_strand_id
1 'polypeptide(L)' 'VLAQLTVDRKYDTCFLKWYSEKYIRGNSSTDECQPLFRQYKSCLTKALKERGIDSMLNEAREGTSETDDEHLRR' A
#
# COMPACT_ATOMS: atom_id res chain seq x y z
N VAL A 1 -2.32 -8.36 -17.23
CA VAL A 1 -2.45 -9.15 -15.98
C VAL A 1 -1.11 -9.72 -15.50
N LEU A 2 -0.34 -10.43 -16.32
CA LEU A 2 0.95 -11.01 -15.91
C LEU A 2 1.99 -9.99 -15.40
N ALA A 3 2.08 -8.80 -16.02
CA ALA A 3 2.96 -7.73 -15.55
C ALA A 3 2.49 -7.05 -14.24
N GLN A 4 1.19 -7.13 -13.93
CA GLN A 4 0.64 -6.62 -12.66
C GLN A 4 1.08 -7.53 -11.50
N LEU A 5 0.96 -8.85 -11.70
CA LEU A 5 1.32 -9.88 -10.72
C LEU A 5 2.81 -9.85 -10.35
N THR A 6 3.69 -9.46 -11.28
CA THR A 6 5.13 -9.40 -11.01
C THR A 6 5.53 -8.18 -10.18
N VAL A 7 4.85 -7.04 -10.36
CA VAL A 7 5.09 -5.83 -9.56
C VAL A 7 4.51 -5.97 -8.16
N ASP A 8 3.29 -6.51 -8.06
CA ASP A 8 2.61 -6.86 -6.81
C ASP A 8 3.47 -7.80 -5.96
N ARG A 9 3.90 -8.94 -6.52
CA ARG A 9 4.75 -9.92 -5.81
C ARG A 9 6.10 -9.35 -5.35
N LYS A 10 6.73 -8.47 -6.15
CA LYS A 10 8.00 -7.82 -5.77
C LYS A 10 7.81 -6.83 -4.62
N TYR A 11 6.72 -6.06 -4.67
CA TYR A 11 6.36 -5.15 -3.60
C TYR A 11 6.04 -5.91 -2.32
N ASP A 12 5.18 -6.94 -2.37
CA ASP A 12 4.81 -7.76 -1.21
C ASP A 12 6.02 -8.39 -0.53
N THR A 13 6.94 -8.96 -1.33
CA THR A 13 8.17 -9.56 -0.79
C THR A 13 9.04 -8.52 -0.08
N CYS A 14 9.18 -7.32 -0.66
CA CYS A 14 9.91 -6.22 -0.03
C CYS A 14 9.23 -5.76 1.26
N PHE A 15 7.91 -5.53 1.20
CA PHE A 15 7.12 -5.02 2.30
C PHE A 15 7.11 -5.99 3.48
N LEU A 16 6.90 -7.30 3.25
CA LEU A 16 6.90 -8.30 4.31
C LEU A 16 8.26 -8.40 5.02
N LYS A 17 9.35 -8.29 4.26
CA LYS A 17 10.70 -8.26 4.83
C LYS A 17 10.90 -7.01 5.69
N TRP A 18 10.60 -5.85 5.14
CA TRP A 18 10.69 -4.57 5.87
C TRP A 18 9.80 -4.57 7.12
N TYR A 19 8.57 -5.07 7.01
CA TYR A 19 7.62 -5.15 8.11
C TYR A 19 8.17 -6.03 9.26
N SER A 20 8.71 -7.20 8.92
CA SER A 20 9.23 -8.16 9.90
C SER A 20 10.56 -7.73 10.53
N GLU A 21 11.45 -7.09 9.75
CA GLU A 21 12.82 -6.78 10.18
C GLU A 21 12.98 -5.33 10.68
N LYS A 22 12.17 -4.40 10.20
CA LYS A 22 12.30 -2.96 10.46
C LYS A 22 11.14 -2.43 11.28
N TYR A 23 9.91 -2.62 10.80
CA TYR A 23 8.71 -2.05 11.44
C TYR A 23 8.44 -2.66 12.82
N ILE A 24 8.30 -3.99 12.90
CA ILE A 24 8.05 -4.69 14.19
C ILE A 24 9.20 -4.50 15.18
N ARG A 25 10.43 -4.27 14.70
CA ARG A 25 11.63 -4.09 15.53
C ARG A 25 11.92 -2.64 15.88
N GLY A 26 11.06 -1.69 15.49
CA GLY A 26 11.21 -0.26 15.81
C GLY A 26 12.34 0.46 15.06
N ASN A 27 12.84 -0.11 13.96
CA ASN A 27 13.95 0.43 13.18
C ASN A 27 13.50 0.82 11.76
N SER A 28 12.36 1.52 11.67
CA SER A 28 11.61 1.77 10.42
C SER A 28 11.82 3.17 9.84
N SER A 29 13.05 3.70 9.89
CA SER A 29 13.37 5.05 9.43
C SER A 29 13.52 5.20 7.91
N THR A 30 13.60 4.09 7.16
CA THR A 30 13.78 4.11 5.71
C THR A 30 12.69 3.37 4.96
N ASP A 31 12.11 4.06 3.99
CA ASP A 31 11.04 3.58 3.12
C ASP A 31 11.63 2.87 1.89
N GLU A 32 12.31 1.74 2.11
CA GLU A 32 13.10 1.05 1.08
C GLU A 32 12.24 0.45 -0.05
N CYS A 33 10.97 0.16 0.22
CA CYS A 33 10.02 -0.38 -0.75
C CYS A 33 9.23 0.71 -1.50
N GLN A 34 9.45 1.99 -1.19
CA GLN A 34 8.71 3.11 -1.77
C GLN A 34 8.79 3.19 -3.32
N PRO A 35 9.93 2.95 -4.00
CA PRO A 35 9.94 2.93 -5.47
C PRO A 35 9.13 1.77 -6.06
N LEU A 36 9.10 0.61 -5.39
CA LEU A 36 8.25 -0.52 -5.79
C LEU A 36 6.77 -0.20 -5.56
N PHE A 37 6.45 0.45 -4.45
CA PHE A 37 5.10 0.88 -4.14
C PHE A 37 4.56 1.88 -5.17
N ARG A 38 5.37 2.84 -5.64
CA ARG A 38 4.96 3.79 -6.68
C ARG A 38 4.58 3.08 -7.98
N GLN A 39 5.37 2.09 -8.39
CA GLN A 39 5.09 1.29 -9.59
C GLN A 39 3.81 0.48 -9.40
N TYR A 40 3.69 -0.21 -8.26
CA TYR A 40 2.51 -0.97 -7.90
C TYR A 40 1.24 -0.12 -7.91
N LYS A 41 1.26 1.01 -7.19
CA LYS A 41 0.14 1.97 -7.07
C LYS A 41 -0.28 2.51 -8.44
N SER A 42 0.67 2.89 -9.29
CA SER A 42 0.37 3.38 -10.65
C SER A 42 -0.36 2.34 -11.49
N CYS A 43 0.11 1.09 -11.44
CA CYS A 43 -0.50 -0.03 -12.13
C CYS A 43 -1.89 -0.36 -11.55
N LEU A 44 -2.02 -0.35 -10.21
CA LEU A 44 -3.28 -0.62 -9.51
C LEU A 44 -4.34 0.45 -9.80
N THR A 45 -4.00 1.73 -9.74
CA THR A 45 -4.94 2.83 -10.03
C THR A 45 -5.49 2.75 -11.46
N LYS A 46 -4.67 2.35 -12.44
CA LYS A 46 -5.16 2.13 -13.82
C LYS A 46 -6.20 1.00 -13.86
N ALA A 47 -5.89 -0.14 -13.25
CA ALA A 47 -6.80 -1.29 -13.22
C ALA A 47 -8.11 -0.98 -12.48
N LEU A 48 -8.05 -0.20 -11.39
CA LEU A 48 -9.24 0.21 -10.62
C LEU A 48 -10.14 1.15 -11.42
N LYS A 49 -9.55 2.08 -12.18
CA LYS A 49 -10.30 2.99 -13.08
C LYS A 49 -10.95 2.24 -14.23
N GLU A 50 -10.24 1.30 -14.86
CA GLU A 50 -10.81 0.44 -15.92
C GLU A 50 -11.99 -0.39 -15.43
N ARG A 51 -12.00 -0.77 -14.14
CA ARG A 51 -13.08 -1.53 -13.51
C ARG A 51 -14.22 -0.67 -12.96
N GLY A 52 -14.08 0.67 -12.95
CA GLY A 52 -15.07 1.59 -12.39
C GLY A 52 -15.18 1.56 -10.86
N ILE A 53 -14.20 0.98 -10.16
CA ILE A 53 -14.22 0.81 -8.69
C ILE A 53 -13.54 2.00 -7.98
N ASP A 54 -12.89 2.90 -8.74
CA ASP A 54 -12.14 4.05 -8.22
C ASP A 54 -12.98 4.96 -7.31
N SER A 55 -14.25 5.23 -7.65
CA SER A 55 -15.17 6.05 -6.81
C SER A 55 -15.48 5.38 -5.48
N MET A 56 -15.90 4.11 -5.52
CA MET A 56 -16.22 3.34 -4.32
C MET A 56 -15.00 3.19 -3.40
N LEU A 57 -13.81 3.01 -3.99
CA LEU A 57 -12.58 2.93 -3.22
C LEU A 57 -12.22 4.26 -2.57
N ASN A 58 -12.47 5.39 -3.24
CA ASN A 58 -12.20 6.70 -2.67
C ASN A 58 -13.15 7.02 -1.52
N GLU A 59 -14.45 6.75 -1.69
CA GLU A 59 -15.47 6.90 -0.65
C GLU A 59 -15.13 6.05 0.59
N ALA A 60 -14.70 4.79 0.40
CA ALA A 60 -14.28 3.92 1.50
C ALA A 60 -13.03 4.43 2.24
N ARG A 61 -12.12 5.12 1.55
CA ARG A 61 -10.90 5.70 2.17
C ARG A 61 -11.20 6.95 2.98
N GLU A 62 -12.11 7.79 2.50
CA GLU A 62 -12.50 9.03 3.20
C GLU A 62 -13.22 8.72 4.50
N GLY A 63 -14.05 7.67 4.53
CA GLY A 63 -14.78 7.22 5.73
C GLY A 63 -13.92 6.66 6.87
N THR A 64 -12.63 6.38 6.64
CA THR A 64 -11.70 5.85 7.67
C THR A 64 -10.86 6.91 8.38
N SER A 65 -10.87 8.16 7.90
CA SER A 65 -9.99 9.24 8.39
C SER A 65 -10.17 9.61 9.86
N GLU A 66 -11.33 9.32 10.45
CA GLU A 66 -11.62 9.63 11.86
C GLU A 66 -11.12 8.55 12.84
N THR A 67 -10.79 7.35 12.36
CA THR A 67 -10.45 6.19 13.23
C THR A 67 -8.96 6.00 13.49
N ASP A 68 -8.08 6.49 12.61
CA ASP A 68 -6.64 6.22 12.70
C ASP A 68 -5.93 7.16 13.69
N ASP A 69 -6.37 8.41 13.81
CA ASP A 69 -5.80 9.43 14.70
C ASP A 69 -6.09 9.18 16.20
N GLU A 70 -7.18 8.48 16.51
CA GLU A 70 -7.54 8.14 17.89
C GLU A 70 -6.83 6.87 18.39
N HIS A 71 -6.50 5.93 17.49
CA HIS A 71 -5.88 4.66 17.86
C HIS A 71 -4.33 4.71 17.94
N LEU A 72 -3.70 5.71 17.34
CA LEU A 72 -2.24 5.95 17.45
C LEU A 72 -1.83 6.74 18.70
N ARG A 73 -2.81 7.25 19.47
CA ARG A 73 -2.59 8.03 20.72
C ARG A 73 -2.75 7.21 22.01
N ARG A 74 -2.95 5.89 21.93
CA ARG A 74 -3.12 5.02 23.09
C ARG A 74 -1.97 4.06 23.30
#